data_AF-L9K7Z0-F1
#
_entry.id   AF-L9K7Z0-F1
#
_cell.length_a   1.000
_cell.length_b   1.000
_cell.length_c   1.000
_cell.angle_alpha   90.00
_cell.angle_beta   90.00
_cell.angle_gamma   90.00
#
_symmetry.space_group_name_H-M   'P 1'
#
loop_
_entity.id
_entity.type
_entity.pdbx_description
1 polymer ?
#
loop_
_entity_poly.entity_id
_entity_poly.type
_entity_poly.pdbx_seq_one_letter_code
_entity_poly.pdbx_strand_id
1 'polypeptide(L)'
;MYSRKAVYRRKYSATKSRIEEKKEKVLTNVTKPVGGDKNGGTRVVKLRKKPRTHQKFVIATSTETDISKVKIPKHFTDASFKKKQLWKSRHQEGEIFNTEEKYKITKQCKVDWKAVDSQIFPKIKAVPQLQGYLQSIFTLTNVIYPHKLVF
;
A
#
# COMPACT_ATOMS: atom_id res chain seq x y z
N MET A 1 50.35 14.67 12.32
CA MET A 1 50.69 16.11 12.22
C MET A 1 50.94 16.62 10.79
N TYR A 2 50.84 15.78 9.74
CA TYR A 2 51.28 16.14 8.37
C TYR A 2 50.22 16.00 7.26
N SER A 3 48.92 15.93 7.58
CA SER A 3 47.86 15.88 6.55
C SER A 3 47.34 17.25 6.10
N ARG A 4 47.68 18.34 6.81
CA ARG A 4 47.14 19.70 6.55
C ARG A 4 47.98 20.56 5.59
N LYS A 5 49.22 20.18 5.26
CA LYS A 5 50.12 20.98 4.39
C LYS A 5 49.78 20.89 2.89
N ALA A 6 48.93 19.94 2.47
CA ALA A 6 48.56 19.78 1.06
C ALA A 6 47.44 20.72 0.58
N VAL A 7 46.70 21.35 1.49
CA VAL A 7 45.56 22.22 1.15
C VAL A 7 46.05 23.53 0.49
N TYR A 8 47.19 24.05 0.93
CA TYR A 8 47.73 25.34 0.48
C TYR A 8 48.28 25.32 -0.96
N ARG A 9 48.39 24.13 -1.58
CA ARG A 9 48.86 23.96 -2.97
C ARG A 9 47.74 23.81 -4.00
N ARG A 10 46.47 23.84 -3.59
CA ARG A 10 45.33 23.62 -4.50
C ARG A 10 44.99 24.94 -5.22
N LYS A 11 45.37 25.05 -6.51
CA LYS A 11 45.13 26.23 -7.37
C LYS A 11 43.67 26.42 -7.83
N TYR A 12 42.78 25.47 -7.55
CA TYR A 12 41.36 25.54 -7.93
C TYR A 12 40.47 25.33 -6.70
N SER A 13 39.46 26.19 -6.52
CA SER A 13 38.48 26.09 -5.44
C SER A 13 37.56 24.88 -5.62
N ALA A 14 37.12 24.26 -4.52
CA ALA A 14 36.16 23.16 -4.57
C ALA A 14 34.81 23.63 -5.14
N THR A 15 34.17 22.79 -5.97
CA THR A 15 32.81 23.01 -6.45
C THR A 15 31.83 23.00 -5.28
N LYS A 16 30.96 24.03 -5.20
CA LYS A 16 29.88 24.08 -4.21
C LYS A 16 28.94 22.90 -4.47
N SER A 17 28.83 21.97 -3.52
CA SER A 17 27.83 20.90 -3.59
C SER A 17 26.44 21.53 -3.54
N ARG A 18 25.62 21.30 -4.58
CA ARG A 18 24.19 21.60 -4.49
C ARG A 18 23.64 20.74 -3.36
N ILE A 19 23.16 21.37 -2.29
CA ILE A 19 22.36 20.68 -1.28
C ILE A 19 21.10 20.27 -2.01
N GLU A 20 21.00 19.00 -2.38
CA GLU A 20 19.73 18.46 -2.82
C GLU A 20 18.77 18.59 -1.64
N GLU A 21 17.71 19.38 -1.83
CA GLU A 21 16.59 19.37 -0.90
C GLU A 21 16.14 17.92 -0.77
N LYS A 22 16.34 17.35 0.42
CA LYS A 22 15.86 16.00 0.73
C LYS A 22 14.36 16.02 0.49
N LYS A 23 13.90 15.32 -0.55
CA LYS A 23 12.47 15.08 -0.79
C LYS A 23 11.83 14.67 0.52
N GLU A 24 10.84 15.45 0.94
CA GLU A 24 10.15 15.26 2.20
C GLU A 24 9.59 13.83 2.26
N LYS A 25 10.04 13.05 3.25
CA LYS A 25 9.60 11.66 3.38
C LYS A 25 8.14 11.66 3.81
N VAL A 26 7.27 11.15 2.94
CA VAL A 26 5.84 10.99 3.24
C VAL A 26 5.69 10.14 4.51
N LEU A 27 5.18 10.76 5.58
CA LEU A 27 5.01 10.13 6.89
C LEU A 27 3.99 8.99 6.83
N THR A 28 4.40 7.81 7.32
CA THR A 28 3.62 6.57 7.30
C THR A 28 2.64 6.44 8.47
N ASN A 29 2.86 7.20 9.54
CA ASN A 29 2.07 7.15 10.78
C ASN A 29 1.73 8.58 11.25
N VAL A 30 0.58 8.73 11.94
CA VAL A 30 0.20 9.99 12.61
C VAL A 30 0.16 9.77 14.11
N THR A 31 0.88 10.61 14.84
CA THR A 31 0.90 10.63 16.30
C THR A 31 -0.31 11.41 16.80
N LYS A 32 -1.21 10.76 17.51
CA LYS A 32 -2.41 11.40 18.08
C LYS A 32 -2.26 11.51 19.60
N PRO A 33 -2.63 12.66 20.19
CA PRO A 33 -2.74 12.75 21.64
C PRO A 33 -3.89 11.88 22.13
N VAL A 34 -3.68 11.15 23.22
CA VAL A 34 -4.73 10.34 23.85
C VAL A 34 -5.27 11.15 25.04
N GLY A 35 -6.57 11.44 25.04
CA GLY A 35 -7.22 12.20 26.10
C GLY A 35 -7.37 11.37 27.37
N GLY A 36 -6.67 11.76 28.44
CA GLY A 36 -6.77 11.19 29.78
C GLY A 36 -5.47 11.32 30.56
N ASP A 37 -5.51 11.95 31.73
CA ASP A 37 -4.34 12.39 32.52
C ASP A 37 -3.36 11.26 32.91
N LYS A 38 -3.81 10.00 32.86
CA LYS A 38 -3.02 8.82 33.23
C LYS A 38 -2.48 8.02 32.03
N ASN A 39 -2.73 8.45 30.79
CA ASN A 39 -2.44 7.68 29.58
C ASN A 39 -1.37 8.31 28.69
N GLY A 40 -0.13 8.44 29.18
CA GLY A 40 1.11 8.41 28.39
C GLY A 40 1.25 9.30 27.13
N GLY A 41 0.46 10.37 27.00
CA GLY A 41 0.63 11.42 26.00
C GLY A 41 0.17 11.08 24.58
N THR A 42 0.78 10.10 23.90
CA THR A 42 0.54 9.90 22.46
C THR A 42 0.43 8.45 22.01
N ARG A 43 -0.43 8.18 21.01
CA ARG A 43 -0.50 6.91 20.29
C ARG A 43 -0.23 7.12 18.80
N VAL A 44 0.66 6.28 18.26
CA VAL A 44 0.99 6.24 16.84
C VAL A 44 -0.08 5.43 16.11
N VAL A 45 -0.90 6.09 15.28
CA VAL A 45 -2.02 5.47 14.57
C VAL A 45 -1.75 5.41 13.07
N LYS A 46 -1.94 4.22 12.49
CA LYS A 46 -1.85 3.99 11.03
C LYS A 46 -3.13 4.47 10.34
N LEU A 47 -2.98 5.19 9.24
CA LEU A 47 -4.07 5.93 8.59
C LEU A 47 -5.07 5.11 7.73
N ARG A 48 -4.91 3.77 7.65
CA ARG A 48 -5.65 2.79 6.80
C ARG A 48 -5.42 2.92 5.28
N LYS A 49 -5.31 1.76 4.62
CA LYS A 49 -4.83 1.51 3.23
C LYS A 49 -5.99 1.04 2.32
N LYS A 50 -5.95 1.21 0.98
CA LYS A 50 -6.76 0.37 0.06
C LYS A 50 -6.33 -1.10 0.20
N PRO A 51 -7.12 -2.11 -0.23
CA PRO A 51 -6.79 -3.51 0.00
C PRO A 51 -5.64 -3.93 -0.92
N ARG A 52 -4.43 -3.51 -0.57
CA ARG A 52 -3.22 -4.24 -0.85
C ARG A 52 -3.10 -5.23 0.28
N THR A 53 -3.23 -6.50 -0.03
CA THR A 53 -3.00 -7.55 0.96
C THR A 53 -1.52 -7.50 1.36
N HIS A 54 -1.26 -7.60 2.65
CA HIS A 54 0.11 -7.72 3.13
C HIS A 54 0.50 -9.19 3.06
N GLN A 55 1.73 -9.50 2.63
CA GLN A 55 2.21 -10.87 2.45
C GLN A 55 1.97 -11.75 3.69
N LYS A 56 2.21 -11.22 4.89
CA LYS A 56 1.94 -11.90 6.18
C LYS A 56 0.49 -12.39 6.36
N PHE A 57 -0.48 -11.82 5.67
CA PHE A 57 -1.90 -12.17 5.80
C PHE A 57 -2.43 -12.99 4.62
N VAL A 58 -1.54 -13.55 3.79
CA VAL A 58 -1.89 -14.38 2.64
C VAL A 58 -1.18 -15.72 2.78
N ILE A 59 -1.85 -16.80 2.38
CA ILE A 59 -1.26 -18.13 2.25
C ILE A 59 -0.95 -18.33 0.77
N ALA A 60 0.29 -18.63 0.44
CA ALA A 60 0.65 -19.01 -0.92
C ALA A 60 0.28 -20.48 -1.13
N THR A 61 -0.47 -20.76 -2.19
CA THR A 61 -0.83 -22.11 -2.60
C THR A 61 0.09 -22.58 -3.73
N SER A 62 0.20 -23.89 -3.89
CA SER A 62 0.93 -24.60 -4.94
C SER A 62 0.38 -24.36 -6.34
N THR A 63 -0.87 -23.89 -6.46
CA THR A 63 -1.50 -23.60 -7.75
C THR A 63 -0.92 -22.34 -8.38
N GLU A 64 -0.21 -22.48 -9.49
CA GLU A 64 0.40 -21.37 -10.21
C GLU A 64 -0.32 -21.09 -11.55
N THR A 65 -0.28 -19.84 -11.99
CA THR A 65 -0.74 -19.44 -13.33
C THR A 65 0.29 -18.52 -13.97
N ASP A 66 0.59 -18.74 -15.25
CA ASP A 66 1.58 -17.92 -15.96
C ASP A 66 1.04 -16.51 -16.26
N ILE A 67 1.63 -15.50 -15.62
CA ILE A 67 1.24 -14.09 -15.73
C ILE A 67 2.26 -13.28 -16.56
N SER A 68 3.34 -13.89 -17.06
CA SER A 68 4.45 -13.21 -17.76
C SER A 68 4.01 -12.22 -18.85
N LYS A 69 3.00 -12.59 -19.65
CA LYS A 69 2.49 -11.79 -20.78
C LYS A 69 1.45 -10.71 -20.40
N VAL A 70 1.06 -10.58 -19.13
CA VAL A 70 0.05 -9.61 -18.69
C VAL A 70 0.67 -8.22 -18.54
N LYS A 71 0.08 -7.22 -19.19
CA LYS A 71 0.59 -5.84 -19.16
C LYS A 71 -0.06 -5.07 -18.01
N ILE A 72 0.75 -4.65 -17.04
CA ILE A 72 0.30 -3.78 -15.94
C ILE A 72 0.47 -2.31 -16.35
N PRO A 73 -0.58 -1.48 -16.26
CA PRO A 73 -0.48 -0.06 -16.57
C PRO A 73 0.50 0.70 -15.65
N LYS A 74 1.29 1.59 -16.25
CA LYS A 74 2.37 2.33 -15.54
C LYS A 74 1.87 3.24 -14.41
N HIS A 75 0.62 3.71 -14.49
CA HIS A 75 0.02 4.57 -13.47
C HIS A 75 -0.37 3.83 -12.18
N PHE A 76 -0.28 2.49 -12.16
CA PHE A 76 -0.43 1.70 -10.93
C PHE A 76 0.80 1.81 -10.03
N THR A 77 0.88 2.92 -9.29
CA THR A 77 1.87 3.14 -8.25
C THR A 77 1.20 3.11 -6.87
N ASP A 78 1.95 2.89 -5.79
CA ASP A 78 1.41 2.85 -4.41
C ASP A 78 0.54 4.08 -4.06
N ALA A 79 0.84 5.25 -4.64
CA ALA A 79 0.04 6.47 -4.52
C ALA A 79 -1.41 6.30 -5.00
N SER A 80 -1.66 5.55 -6.08
CA SER A 80 -3.01 5.33 -6.62
C SER A 80 -3.86 4.47 -5.66
N PHE A 81 -3.21 3.70 -4.78
CA PHE A 81 -3.85 2.89 -3.75
C PHE A 81 -4.02 3.62 -2.41
N LYS A 82 -3.60 4.87 -2.29
CA LYS A 82 -3.85 5.63 -1.06
C LYS A 82 -5.32 6.01 -0.97
N LYS A 83 -5.90 5.89 0.22
CA LYS A 83 -7.27 6.38 0.48
C LYS A 83 -7.23 7.90 0.43
N LYS A 84 -8.18 8.51 -0.29
CA LYS A 84 -8.36 9.97 -0.26
C LYS A 84 -8.77 10.35 1.17
N GLN A 85 -8.00 11.21 1.82
CA GLN A 85 -8.42 11.77 3.10
C GLN A 85 -9.35 12.95 2.84
N LEU A 86 -10.49 12.93 3.50
CA LEU A 86 -11.38 14.09 3.52
C LEU A 86 -10.90 15.02 4.63
N TRP A 87 -10.84 16.29 4.32
CA TRP A 87 -10.60 17.30 5.34
C TRP A 87 -11.87 17.43 6.18
N LYS A 88 -11.73 17.35 7.50
CA LYS A 88 -12.79 17.77 8.41
C LYS A 88 -12.94 19.28 8.34
N SER A 89 -14.16 19.81 8.27
CA SER A 89 -14.35 21.25 8.42
C SER A 89 -13.84 21.71 9.80
N ARG A 90 -13.52 22.99 9.93
CA ARG A 90 -12.89 23.54 11.14
C ARG A 90 -13.88 23.95 12.23
N HIS A 91 -15.19 23.88 12.00
CA HIS A 91 -16.20 24.50 12.88
C HIS A 91 -16.79 23.51 13.89
N GLN A 92 -17.02 23.98 15.12
CA GLN A 92 -17.19 23.14 16.31
C GLN A 92 -18.61 22.62 16.58
N GLU A 93 -19.69 23.14 15.96
CA GLU A 93 -21.05 22.88 16.50
C GLU A 93 -22.11 22.34 15.53
N GLY A 94 -21.82 22.10 14.25
CA GLY A 94 -22.86 21.74 13.26
C GLY A 94 -22.73 20.41 12.52
N GLU A 95 -21.59 19.72 12.60
CA GLU A 95 -21.23 18.69 11.61
C GLU A 95 -20.99 17.28 12.20
N ILE A 96 -21.54 16.99 13.38
CA ILE A 96 -21.42 15.67 14.02
C ILE A 96 -22.08 14.57 13.16
N PHE A 97 -23.06 14.92 12.33
CA PHE A 97 -23.79 14.02 11.43
C PHE A 97 -23.42 14.15 9.96
N ASN A 98 -22.28 14.79 9.62
CA ASN A 98 -21.76 14.71 8.26
C ASN A 98 -21.49 13.24 7.93
N THR A 99 -22.44 12.67 7.19
CA THR A 99 -22.51 11.25 6.87
C THR A 99 -21.24 10.90 6.14
N GLU A 100 -20.39 10.08 6.75
CA GLU A 100 -19.13 9.62 6.16
C GLU A 100 -19.36 9.33 4.68
N GLU A 101 -18.68 10.06 3.79
CA GLU A 101 -18.86 9.84 2.36
C GLU A 101 -18.51 8.38 2.07
N LYS A 102 -19.57 7.59 1.84
CA LYS A 102 -19.43 6.16 1.57
C LYS A 102 -18.55 6.03 0.34
N TYR A 103 -17.54 5.17 0.42
CA TYR A 103 -16.58 4.96 -0.66
C TYR A 103 -17.31 4.66 -1.98
N LYS A 104 -17.17 5.55 -2.96
CA LYS A 104 -17.69 5.35 -4.32
C LYS A 104 -16.55 4.93 -5.23
N ILE A 105 -16.76 3.84 -5.96
CA ILE A 105 -15.80 3.37 -6.96
C ILE A 105 -15.75 4.40 -8.10
N THR A 106 -14.55 4.89 -8.42
CA THR A 106 -14.36 5.85 -9.52
C THR A 106 -14.52 5.16 -10.86
N LYS A 107 -14.96 5.91 -11.88
CA LYS A 107 -15.10 5.40 -13.26
C LYS A 107 -13.76 4.86 -13.78
N GLN A 108 -12.66 5.57 -13.49
CA GLN A 108 -11.31 5.16 -13.87
C GLN A 108 -10.94 3.77 -13.34
N CYS A 109 -11.19 3.49 -12.05
CA CYS A 109 -10.88 2.18 -11.47
C CYS A 109 -11.62 1.04 -12.18
N LYS A 110 -12.88 1.25 -12.57
CA LYS A 110 -13.65 0.23 -13.31
C LYS A 110 -13.07 -0.05 -14.69
N VAL A 111 -12.57 0.98 -15.38
CA VAL A 111 -11.95 0.82 -16.71
C VAL A 111 -10.64 0.04 -16.57
N ASP A 112 -9.80 0.42 -15.61
CA ASP A 112 -8.52 -0.26 -15.39
C ASP A 112 -8.71 -1.72 -14.97
N TRP A 113 -9.71 -2.03 -14.12
CA TRP A 113 -10.04 -3.42 -13.76
C TRP A 113 -10.43 -4.25 -14.97
N LYS A 114 -11.38 -3.77 -15.78
CA LYS A 114 -11.81 -4.47 -16.99
C LYS A 114 -10.65 -4.75 -17.95
N ALA A 115 -9.71 -3.81 -18.07
CA ALA A 115 -8.55 -3.94 -18.95
C ALA A 115 -7.55 -5.00 -18.47
N VAL A 116 -7.41 -5.19 -17.16
CA VAL A 116 -6.55 -6.23 -16.58
C VAL A 116 -7.27 -7.58 -16.59
N ASP A 117 -8.52 -7.62 -16.16
CA ASP A 117 -9.33 -8.83 -16.06
C ASP A 117 -9.52 -9.51 -17.42
N SER A 118 -9.70 -8.72 -18.49
CA SER A 118 -9.81 -9.26 -19.86
C SER A 118 -8.59 -10.05 -20.30
N GLN A 119 -7.40 -9.73 -19.79
CA GLN A 119 -6.15 -10.45 -20.09
C GLN A 119 -6.01 -11.72 -19.24
N ILE A 120 -6.58 -11.73 -18.04
CA ILE A 120 -6.42 -12.82 -17.06
C ILE A 120 -7.50 -13.88 -17.24
N PHE A 121 -8.74 -13.49 -17.56
CA PHE A 121 -9.86 -14.44 -17.68
C PHE A 121 -9.61 -15.60 -18.66
N PRO A 122 -9.04 -15.39 -19.87
CA PRO A 122 -8.75 -16.50 -20.77
C PRO A 122 -7.78 -17.51 -20.17
N LYS A 123 -6.80 -17.04 -19.37
CA LYS A 123 -5.81 -17.90 -18.70
C LYS A 123 -6.45 -18.72 -17.59
N ILE A 124 -7.36 -18.13 -16.82
CA ILE A 124 -8.10 -18.84 -15.77
C ILE A 124 -8.99 -19.92 -16.40
N LYS A 125 -9.67 -19.60 -17.51
CA LYS A 125 -10.55 -20.55 -18.22
C LYS A 125 -9.80 -21.68 -18.90
N ALA A 126 -8.54 -21.47 -19.27
CA ALA A 126 -7.70 -22.51 -19.87
C ALA A 126 -7.36 -23.62 -18.86
N VAL A 127 -7.31 -23.31 -17.55
CA VAL A 127 -7.06 -24.30 -16.50
C VAL A 127 -8.40 -24.92 -16.06
N PRO A 128 -8.55 -26.26 -16.09
CA PRO A 128 -9.79 -26.89 -15.69
C PRO A 128 -10.11 -26.61 -14.21
N GLN A 129 -11.39 -26.34 -13.92
CA GLN A 129 -11.93 -26.12 -12.57
C GLN A 129 -11.37 -24.92 -11.78
N LEU A 130 -10.36 -24.20 -12.30
CA LEU A 130 -9.73 -23.08 -11.60
C LEU A 130 -10.69 -21.92 -11.33
N GLN A 131 -11.63 -21.68 -12.24
CA GLN A 131 -12.68 -20.67 -12.04
C GLN A 131 -13.55 -20.99 -10.80
N GLY A 132 -13.92 -22.26 -10.62
CA GLY A 132 -14.69 -22.70 -9.45
C GLY A 132 -13.86 -22.62 -8.17
N TYR A 133 -12.59 -23.00 -8.24
CA TYR A 133 -11.65 -22.87 -7.13
C TYR A 133 -11.52 -21.41 -6.65
N LEU A 134 -11.31 -20.46 -7.57
CA LEU A 134 -11.18 -19.03 -7.24
C LEU A 134 -12.48 -18.39 -6.72
N GLN A 135 -13.63 -18.92 -7.11
CA GLN A 135 -14.93 -18.48 -6.59
C GLN A 135 -15.19 -19.02 -5.18
N SER A 136 -14.60 -20.16 -4.82
CA SER A 136 -14.76 -20.78 -3.51
C SER A 136 -14.04 -20.00 -2.41
N ILE A 137 -14.59 -20.05 -1.20
CA ILE A 137 -14.01 -19.41 -0.02
C ILE A 137 -13.23 -20.46 0.76
N PHE A 138 -11.99 -20.16 1.13
CA PHE A 138 -11.20 -21.02 2.01
C PHE A 138 -11.82 -21.06 3.42
N THR A 139 -12.20 -22.26 3.87
CA THR A 139 -12.72 -22.51 5.22
C THR A 139 -12.07 -23.74 5.81
N LEU A 140 -11.96 -23.78 7.15
CA LEU A 140 -11.52 -24.97 7.89
C LEU A 140 -12.74 -25.65 8.49
N THR A 141 -12.86 -26.96 8.29
CA THR A 141 -13.87 -27.78 8.97
C THR A 141 -13.26 -28.44 10.20
N ASN A 142 -14.10 -28.93 11.11
CA ASN A 142 -13.67 -29.46 12.42
C ASN A 142 -12.65 -30.62 12.33
N VAL A 143 -12.54 -31.29 11.19
CA VAL A 143 -11.65 -32.46 10.99
C VAL A 143 -10.32 -32.07 10.31
N ILE A 144 -10.20 -30.84 9.82
CA ILE A 144 -9.04 -30.37 9.04
C ILE A 144 -8.12 -29.51 9.91
N TYR A 145 -6.85 -29.91 10.00
CA TYR A 145 -5.86 -29.23 10.82
C TYR A 145 -4.81 -28.52 9.95
N PRO A 146 -4.58 -27.20 10.11
CA PRO A 146 -3.68 -26.43 9.25
C PRO A 146 -2.23 -26.94 9.19
N HIS A 147 -1.71 -27.50 10.30
CA HIS A 147 -0.35 -28.02 10.35
C HIS A 147 -0.16 -29.34 9.57
N LYS A 148 -1.26 -29.99 9.17
CA LYS A 148 -1.24 -31.18 8.31
C LYS A 148 -1.57 -30.84 6.85
N LEU A 149 -2.04 -29.62 6.58
CA LEU A 149 -2.36 -29.19 5.23
C LEU A 149 -1.09 -28.89 4.45
N VAL A 150 -1.12 -29.27 3.18
CA VAL A 150 -0.14 -28.85 2.17
C VAL A 150 -0.82 -27.78 1.33
N PHE A 151 -0.20 -26.61 1.26
CA PHE A 151 -0.71 -25.46 0.51
C PHE A 151 -0.09 -25.42 -0.88
#